data_AF-A0A4U2ZNA0-F1
#
_entry.id   AF-A0A4U2ZNA0-F1
#
_cell.length_a   1.000
_cell.length_b   1.000
_cell.length_c   1.000
_cell.angle_alpha   90.00
_cell.angle_beta   90.00
_cell.angle_gamma   90.00
#
_symmetry.space_group_name_H-M   'P 1'
#
loop_
_entity.id
_entity.type
_entity.pdbx_description
1 polymer ?
#
loop_
_entity_poly.entity_id
_entity_poly.type
_entity_poly.pdbx_seq_one_letter_code
_entity_poly.pdbx_strand_id
1 'polypeptide(L)' 'VLNTEEHDYVTGIVSHFPHLIAAGLVKQVEKHAGDNPLIHQLAAGGFKDITRIASSSPKMWSDIVRQNREHLMVL' A
#
# COMPACT_ATOMS: atom_id res chain seq x y z
N VAL A 1 20.51 14.13 10.78
CA VAL A 1 20.21 12.75 11.23
C VAL A 1 18.93 12.84 12.05
N LEU A 2 17.90 12.06 11.72
CA LEU A 2 16.62 12.03 12.46
C LEU A 2 16.75 11.11 13.68
N ASN A 3 15.97 11.37 14.72
CA ASN A 3 15.79 10.37 15.78
C ASN A 3 14.84 9.26 15.31
N THR A 4 14.83 8.13 16.02
CA THR A 4 14.07 6.93 15.62
C THR A 4 12.57 7.19 15.52
N GLU A 5 11.99 7.91 16.49
CA GLU A 5 10.56 8.19 16.52
C GLU A 5 10.13 9.10 15.35
N GLU A 6 10.92 10.14 15.09
CA GLU A 6 10.69 11.06 13.98
C GLU A 6 10.83 10.35 12.63
N HIS A 7 11.79 9.43 12.50
CA HIS A 7 11.93 8.60 11.31
C HIS A 7 10.69 7.76 11.06
N ASP A 8 10.20 7.03 12.06
CA ASP A 8 9.09 6.09 11.95
C ASP A 8 7.75 6.80 11.69
N TYR A 9 7.54 7.97 12.31
CA TYR A 9 6.40 8.83 12.02
C TYR A 9 6.42 9.37 10.58
N VAL A 10 7.54 9.97 10.15
CA VAL A 10 7.65 10.56 8.82
C VAL A 10 7.53 9.49 7.73
N THR A 11 8.26 8.38 7.87
CA THR A 11 8.18 7.26 6.91
C THR A 11 6.82 6.57 6.94
N GLY A 12 6.14 6.54 8.10
CA GLY A 12 4.74 6.18 8.24
C GLY A 12 3.86 6.90 7.22
N ILE A 13 3.97 8.22 7.18
CA ILE A 13 3.15 9.10 6.33
C ILE A 13 3.55 9.00 4.85
N VAL A 14 4.84 9.11 4.53
CA VAL A 14 5.28 9.31 3.13
C VAL A 14 5.61 8.00 2.39
N SER A 15 5.67 6.87 3.09
CA SER A 15 6.09 5.58 2.52
C SER A 15 5.17 4.43 2.93
N HIS A 16 5.00 4.20 4.23
CA HIS A 16 4.34 2.99 4.73
C HIS A 16 2.82 3.02 4.51
N PHE A 17 2.16 4.13 4.83
CA PHE A 17 0.73 4.29 4.60
C PHE A 17 0.35 4.27 3.11
N PRO A 18 1.06 4.98 2.19
CA PRO A 18 0.85 4.82 0.75
C PRO A 18 0.92 3.37 0.26
N HIS A 19 1.78 2.54 0.86
CA HIS A 19 1.84 1.11 0.53
C HIS A 19 0.55 0.36 0.91
N LEU A 20 -0.01 0.63 2.09
CA LEU A 20 -1.29 0.08 2.53
C LEU A 20 -2.43 0.49 1.59
N ILE A 21 -2.46 1.76 1.18
CA ILE A 21 -3.47 2.27 0.24
C ILE A 21 -3.34 1.59 -1.13
N ALA A 22 -2.12 1.47 -1.67
CA ALA A 22 -1.89 0.79 -2.94
C ALA A 22 -2.36 -0.68 -2.90
N ALA A 23 -2.02 -1.43 -1.83
CA ALA A 23 -2.49 -2.80 -1.65
C ALA A 23 -4.02 -2.89 -1.51
N GLY A 24 -4.63 -1.95 -0.77
CA GLY A 24 -6.08 -1.85 -0.63
C GLY A 24 -6.80 -1.59 -1.97
N LEU A 25 -6.23 -0.73 -2.82
CA LEU A 25 -6.77 -0.46 -4.16
C LEU A 25 -6.72 -1.70 -5.05
N VAL A 26 -5.61 -2.43 -5.07
CA VAL A 26 -5.49 -3.70 -5.82
C VAL A 26 -6.52 -4.71 -5.33
N LYS A 27 -6.64 -4.87 -4.01
CA LYS A 27 -7.62 -5.78 -3.41
C LYS A 27 -9.06 -5.40 -3.77
N GLN A 28 -9.38 -4.11 -3.82
CA GLN A 28 -10.71 -3.65 -4.18
C GLN A 28 -11.02 -3.95 -5.65
N VAL A 29 -10.06 -3.74 -6.56
CA VAL A 29 -10.22 -4.10 -7.97
C VAL A 29 -10.40 -5.61 -8.15
N GLU A 30 -9.56 -6.40 -7.49
CA GLU A 30 -9.67 -7.87 -7.49
C GLU A 30 -11.06 -8.35 -7.04
N LYS A 31 -11.61 -7.74 -5.98
CA LYS A 31 -12.94 -8.07 -5.45
C LYS A 31 -14.07 -7.92 -6.48
N HIS A 32 -14.02 -6.87 -7.31
CA HIS A 32 -15.08 -6.57 -8.29
C HIS A 32 -14.81 -7.15 -9.67
N ALA A 33 -13.59 -7.58 -9.96
CA ALA A 33 -13.23 -8.07 -11.29
C ALA A 33 -13.94 -9.37 -11.70
N GLY A 34 -14.47 -10.14 -10.73
CA GLY A 34 -15.36 -11.27 -10.99
C GLY A 34 -16.74 -10.88 -11.52
N ASP A 35 -17.23 -9.68 -11.15
CA ASP A 35 -18.55 -9.19 -11.57
C ASP A 35 -18.51 -8.62 -13.00
N ASN A 36 -17.37 -8.05 -13.40
CA ASN A 36 -17.17 -7.52 -14.75
C ASN A 36 -15.71 -7.67 -15.21
N PRO A 37 -15.42 -8.55 -16.20
CA PRO A 37 -14.07 -8.74 -16.73
C PRO A 37 -13.41 -7.48 -17.30
N LEU A 38 -14.20 -6.46 -17.68
CA LEU A 38 -13.71 -5.19 -18.17
C LEU A 38 -12.89 -4.43 -17.11
N ILE A 39 -13.15 -4.68 -15.82
CA ILE A 39 -12.39 -4.08 -14.71
C ILE A 39 -10.92 -4.47 -14.81
N HIS A 40 -10.60 -5.74 -15.06
CA HIS A 40 -9.21 -6.16 -15.24
C HIS A 40 -8.56 -5.56 -16.49
N GLN A 41 -9.32 -5.43 -17.58
CA GLN A 41 -8.80 -4.87 -18.83
C GLN A 41 -8.47 -3.37 -18.69
N LEU A 42 -9.30 -2.64 -17.96
CA LEU A 42 -9.13 -1.20 -17.73
C LEU A 42 -8.22 -0.87 -16.54
N ALA A 43 -7.95 -1.82 -15.64
CA ALA A 43 -6.97 -1.68 -14.55
C ALA A 43 -5.50 -1.71 -15.05
N ALA A 44 -5.26 -1.46 -16.33
CA ALA A 44 -3.94 -1.25 -16.92
C ALA A 44 -3.53 0.25 -16.86
N GLY A 45 -2.32 0.56 -17.35
CA GLY A 45 -1.82 1.93 -17.43
C GLY A 45 -1.76 2.62 -16.05
N GLY A 46 -2.43 3.77 -15.92
CA GLY A 46 -2.35 4.61 -14.73
C GLY A 46 -2.74 3.93 -13.42
N PHE A 47 -3.70 2.99 -13.44
CA PHE A 47 -4.02 2.21 -12.23
C PHE A 47 -2.81 1.38 -11.79
N LYS A 48 -2.21 0.65 -12.73
CA LYS A 48 -1.04 -0.19 -12.48
C LYS A 48 0.17 0.62 -12.01
N ASP A 49 0.33 1.85 -12.51
CA ASP A 49 1.40 2.76 -12.09
C ASP A 49 1.21 3.25 -10.66
N ILE A 50 -0.01 3.67 -10.30
CA ILE A 50 -0.35 4.10 -8.93
C ILE A 50 -0.20 2.95 -7.94
N THR A 51 -0.59 1.73 -8.34
CA THR A 51 -0.51 0.54 -7.47
C THR A 51 0.79 -0.24 -7.61
N ARG A 52 1.77 0.26 -8.35
CA ARG A 52 3.02 -0.46 -8.66
C ARG A 52 3.72 -0.97 -7.40
N ILE A 53 3.68 -0.18 -6.33
CA ILE A 53 4.34 -0.52 -5.06
C ILE A 53 3.69 -1.72 -4.37
N ALA A 54 2.42 -2.03 -4.62
CA ALA A 54 1.74 -3.20 -4.06
C ALA A 54 2.35 -4.54 -4.51
N SER A 55 3.16 -4.54 -5.58
CA SER A 55 3.91 -5.73 -6.02
C SER A 55 5.23 -5.97 -5.27
N SER A 56 5.53 -5.18 -4.24
CA SER A 56 6.73 -5.39 -3.41
C SER A 56 6.59 -6.62 -2.52
N SER A 57 7.70 -7.04 -1.88
CA SER A 57 7.74 -8.22 -0.99
C SER A 57 6.67 -8.18 0.11
N PRO A 58 5.67 -9.10 0.09
CA PRO A 58 4.64 -9.12 1.12
C PRO A 58 5.20 -9.37 2.51
N LYS A 59 6.26 -10.20 2.63
CA LYS A 59 6.90 -10.50 3.91
C LYS A 59 7.52 -9.26 4.52
N MET A 60 8.32 -8.53 3.76
CA MET A 60 8.97 -7.29 4.22
C MET A 60 7.94 -6.26 4.66
N TRP A 61 6.90 -6.03 3.84
CA TRP A 61 5.88 -5.03 4.15
C TRP A 61 4.98 -5.42 5.31
N SER A 62 4.72 -6.73 5.51
CA SER A 62 4.04 -7.20 6.72
C SER A 62 4.85 -6.92 7.98
N ASP A 63 6.19 -7.05 7.91
CA ASP A 63 7.07 -6.77 9.04
C ASP A 63 7.16 -5.26 9.31
N ILE A 64 7.27 -4.42 8.26
CA ILE A 64 7.25 -2.94 8.37
C ILE A 64 5.95 -2.45 9.00
N VAL A 65 4.80 -2.92 8.52
CA VAL A 65 3.49 -2.52 9.06
C VAL A 65 3.35 -2.95 10.51
N ARG A 66 3.86 -4.13 10.87
CA ARG A 66 3.84 -4.61 12.25
C ARG A 66 4.74 -3.78 13.16
N GLN A 67 5.91 -3.39 12.69
CA GLN A 67 6.88 -2.57 13.45
C GLN A 67 6.39 -1.14 13.62
N ASN A 68 5.78 -0.55 12.58
CA ASN A 68 5.30 0.84 12.59
C ASN A 68 3.81 0.98 12.91
N ARG A 69 3.22 -0.01 13.60
CA ARG A 69 1.77 -0.13 13.77
C ARG A 69 1.16 1.08 14.47
N GLU A 70 1.81 1.59 15.49
CA GLU A 70 1.26 2.67 16.32
C GLU A 70 1.11 3.96 15.52
N HIS A 71 2.14 4.35 14.76
CA HIS A 71 2.07 5.50 13.85
C HIS A 71 1.06 5.29 12.71
N LEU A 72 0.92 4.06 12.20
CA LEU A 72 -0.01 3.77 11.12
C LEU A 72 -1.48 3.74 11.54
N MET A 73 -1.79 3.41 12.80
CA MET A 73 -3.19 3.34 13.27
C MET A 73 -3.84 4.71 13.50
N VAL A 74 -3.04 5.78 13.55
CA VAL A 74 -3.52 7.15 13.73
C VAL A 74 -3.61 7.94 12.41
N LEU A 75 -3.27 7.30 11.29
CA LEU A 75 -3.41 7.82 9.93
C LEU A 75 -4.67 7.27 9.25
#